data_AF-A0A445B409-F1
#
_entry.id   AF-A0A445B409-F1
#
_cell.length_a   1.000
_cell.length_b   1.000
_cell.length_c   1.000
_cell.angle_alpha   90.00
_cell.angle_beta   90.00
_cell.angle_gamma   90.00
#
_symmetry.space_group_name_H-M   'P 1'
#
loop_
_entity.id
_entity.type
_entity.pdbx_description
1 polymer ?
#
loop_
_entity_poly.entity_id
_entity_poly.type
_entity_poly.pdbx_seq_one_letter_code
_entity_poly.pdbx_strand_id
1 'polypeptide(L)'
;MVIDTLNFERSNNELKGFIMGCGDSYEGPYRAQFSGVLGLGRGPLSLQSQLNAKAFSFCLVNFGSQTASTLEFYDRAPQIDKHDNSIIMVPLRENSGYPNYYFLQFVGISINGFMLDVKSSVWGYGLNYDGGVILDIGSIATYLPSEAYNVFKLEIRKVDHNLTREQAHEDLELCYKDDSFNVYPSIALHFENGNVAGENFVSFNMNNDQMLLRVDEGTVCLSFVEGKDSNLTVIGSNQLQGTQLMIDLVKEILVFIHNKC
;
A
#
# COMPACT_ATOMS: atom_id res chain seq x y z
N MET A 1 -8.59 27.12 -5.36
CA MET A 1 -9.61 26.23 -4.78
C MET A 1 -10.93 26.55 -5.44
N VAL A 2 -11.70 25.52 -5.77
CA VAL A 2 -13.02 25.61 -6.40
C VAL A 2 -14.01 24.85 -5.53
N ILE A 3 -15.25 25.34 -5.50
CA ILE A 3 -16.37 24.71 -4.81
C ILE A 3 -17.32 24.20 -5.88
N ASP A 4 -17.65 22.92 -5.83
CA ASP A 4 -18.59 22.30 -6.77
C ASP A 4 -19.39 21.18 -6.08
N THR A 5 -20.13 20.40 -6.86
CA THR A 5 -20.87 19.21 -6.41
C THR A 5 -20.18 17.96 -6.89
N LEU A 6 -19.87 17.05 -5.96
CA LEU A 6 -19.36 15.72 -6.27
C LEU A 6 -20.52 14.71 -6.28
N ASN A 7 -20.75 14.05 -7.41
CA ASN A 7 -21.82 13.07 -7.58
C ASN A 7 -21.29 11.63 -7.48
N PHE A 8 -21.95 10.80 -6.68
CA PHE A 8 -21.67 9.38 -6.54
C PHE A 8 -22.74 8.59 -7.31
N GLU A 9 -22.40 8.17 -8.54
CA GLU A 9 -23.35 7.55 -9.47
C GLU A 9 -24.03 6.31 -8.88
N ARG A 10 -23.26 5.42 -8.23
CA ARG A 10 -23.78 4.14 -7.73
C ARG A 10 -24.75 4.29 -6.56
N SER A 11 -24.54 5.27 -5.70
CA SER A 11 -25.42 5.53 -4.54
C SER A 11 -26.48 6.59 -4.81
N ASN A 12 -26.42 7.24 -5.98
CA ASN A 12 -27.25 8.39 -6.34
C ASN A 12 -27.20 9.50 -5.26
N ASN A 13 -26.01 9.69 -4.68
CA ASN A 13 -25.76 10.70 -3.65
C ASN A 13 -24.97 11.87 -4.24
N GLU A 14 -25.24 13.07 -3.74
CA GLU A 14 -24.52 14.29 -4.12
C GLU A 14 -23.89 14.92 -2.89
N LEU A 15 -22.61 15.23 -2.96
CA LEU A 15 -21.92 16.08 -1.98
C LEU A 15 -21.81 17.49 -2.55
N LYS A 16 -22.75 18.35 -2.16
CA LYS A 16 -22.75 19.77 -2.52
C LYS A 16 -21.69 20.52 -1.71
N GLY A 17 -21.08 21.53 -2.34
CA GLY A 17 -20.09 22.37 -1.67
C GLY A 17 -18.75 21.67 -1.47
N PHE A 18 -18.46 20.62 -2.26
CA PHE A 18 -17.20 19.93 -2.24
C PHE A 18 -16.08 20.86 -2.71
N ILE A 19 -15.04 20.99 -1.88
CA ILE A 19 -13.89 21.85 -2.11
C ILE A 19 -12.79 21.03 -2.77
N MET A 20 -12.29 21.49 -3.90
CA MET A 20 -11.16 20.87 -4.60
C MET A 20 -10.09 21.89 -5.03
N GLY A 21 -8.87 21.40 -5.21
CA GLY A 21 -7.78 22.16 -5.81
C GLY A 21 -7.89 22.19 -7.33
N CYS A 22 -7.25 23.18 -7.97
CA CYS A 22 -7.02 23.17 -9.41
C CYS A 22 -5.53 22.95 -9.65
N GLY A 23 -5.19 22.05 -10.57
CA GLY A 23 -3.83 21.84 -11.04
C GLY A 23 -3.70 22.27 -12.50
N ASP A 24 -2.72 23.11 -12.80
CA ASP A 24 -2.47 23.60 -14.16
C ASP A 24 -1.43 22.74 -14.90
N SER A 25 -0.72 21.88 -14.18
CA SER A 25 0.27 20.94 -14.70
C SER A 25 0.38 19.71 -13.80
N TYR A 26 0.53 18.54 -14.42
CA TYR A 26 0.69 17.26 -13.72
C TYR A 26 2.01 16.62 -14.14
N GLU A 27 2.78 16.17 -13.16
CA GLU A 27 3.98 15.35 -13.37
C GLU A 27 3.71 13.90 -12.93
N GLY A 28 4.57 12.97 -13.37
CA GLY A 28 4.45 11.56 -13.08
C GLY A 28 3.90 10.71 -14.23
N PRO A 29 3.93 9.38 -14.07
CA PRO A 29 3.70 8.42 -15.16
C PRO A 29 2.26 8.44 -15.70
N TYR A 30 1.33 9.02 -14.94
CA TYR A 30 -0.11 8.99 -15.24
C TYR A 30 -0.72 10.33 -15.65
N ARG A 31 0.09 11.35 -15.89
CA ARG A 31 -0.33 12.72 -16.21
C ARG A 31 -1.34 12.86 -17.38
N ALA A 32 -1.44 11.86 -18.24
CA ALA A 32 -2.36 11.85 -19.40
C ALA A 32 -3.59 10.96 -19.19
N GLN A 33 -3.70 10.22 -18.08
CA GLN A 33 -4.75 9.22 -17.84
C GLN A 33 -5.85 9.70 -16.90
N PHE A 34 -5.58 10.69 -16.06
CA PHE A 34 -6.51 11.19 -15.05
C PHE A 34 -6.55 12.71 -15.02
N SER A 35 -7.72 13.28 -14.68
CA SER A 35 -7.92 14.73 -14.58
C SER A 35 -7.51 15.33 -13.23
N GLY A 36 -7.03 14.50 -12.29
CA GLY A 36 -6.66 14.93 -10.95
C GLY A 36 -6.42 13.78 -9.98
N VAL A 37 -6.25 14.11 -8.70
CA VAL A 37 -5.99 13.16 -7.61
C VAL A 37 -7.07 13.28 -6.55
N LEU A 38 -7.58 12.14 -6.10
CA LEU A 38 -8.56 12.05 -5.02
C LEU A 38 -7.81 11.79 -3.70
N GLY A 39 -7.70 12.84 -2.87
CA GLY A 39 -6.98 12.76 -1.59
C GLY A 39 -7.81 12.10 -0.48
N LEU A 40 -7.28 11.04 0.12
CA LEU A 40 -7.93 10.23 1.16
C LEU A 40 -7.29 10.37 2.54
N GLY A 41 -6.27 11.23 2.68
CA GLY A 41 -5.55 11.47 3.93
C GLY A 41 -6.40 12.05 5.06
N ARG A 42 -5.76 12.40 6.18
CA ARG A 42 -6.41 12.93 7.40
C ARG A 42 -6.65 14.45 7.35
N GLY A 43 -6.29 15.10 6.24
CA GLY A 43 -6.44 16.55 6.08
C GLY A 43 -7.90 16.98 5.92
N PRO A 44 -8.26 18.22 6.31
CA PRO A 44 -9.65 18.70 6.32
C PRO A 44 -10.29 18.79 4.93
N LEU A 45 -9.48 18.89 3.87
CA LEU A 45 -9.94 18.92 2.48
C LEU A 45 -9.92 17.52 1.82
N SER A 46 -9.56 16.46 2.55
CA SER A 46 -9.67 15.09 2.04
C SER A 46 -11.13 14.72 1.78
N LEU A 47 -11.36 13.78 0.85
CA LEU A 47 -12.73 13.38 0.52
C LEU A 47 -13.46 12.80 1.73
N GLN A 48 -12.79 11.93 2.50
CA GLN A 48 -13.37 11.33 3.71
C GLN A 48 -13.76 12.40 4.74
N SER A 49 -12.95 13.45 4.92
CA SER A 49 -13.24 14.53 5.87
C SER A 49 -14.44 15.38 5.42
N GLN A 50 -14.49 15.73 4.14
CA GLN A 50 -15.61 16.51 3.59
C GLN A 50 -16.95 15.73 3.60
N LEU A 51 -16.89 14.39 3.54
CA LEU A 51 -18.04 13.50 3.73
C LEU A 51 -18.42 13.27 5.19
N ASN A 52 -17.61 13.74 6.15
CA ASN A 52 -17.72 13.37 7.57
C ASN A 52 -17.73 11.85 7.80
N ALA A 53 -17.03 11.10 6.95
CA ALA A 53 -16.96 9.65 7.05
C ALA A 53 -16.27 9.24 8.36
N LYS A 54 -16.73 8.14 8.94
CA LYS A 54 -16.12 7.51 10.13
C LYS A 54 -15.28 6.30 9.77
N ALA A 55 -15.49 5.76 8.58
CA ALA A 55 -14.62 4.78 7.96
C ALA A 55 -14.74 4.87 6.44
N PHE A 56 -13.78 4.29 5.74
CA PHE A 56 -13.89 4.02 4.31
C PHE A 56 -13.15 2.74 3.97
N SER A 57 -13.52 2.11 2.85
CA SER A 57 -12.83 0.94 2.34
C SER A 57 -12.57 1.02 0.85
N PHE A 58 -11.52 0.34 0.40
CA PHE A 58 -11.21 0.11 -1.00
C PHE A 58 -11.18 -1.39 -1.25
N CYS A 59 -11.72 -1.82 -2.38
CA CYS A 59 -11.43 -3.13 -2.93
C CYS A 59 -10.54 -2.97 -4.13
N LEU A 60 -9.25 -3.30 -3.97
CA LEU A 60 -8.27 -3.21 -5.06
C LEU A 60 -8.23 -4.55 -5.77
N VAL A 61 -8.96 -4.67 -6.88
CA VAL A 61 -8.93 -5.89 -7.71
C VAL A 61 -7.55 -6.05 -8.37
N ASN A 62 -7.23 -7.26 -8.84
CA ASN A 62 -5.99 -7.50 -9.57
C ASN A 62 -5.92 -6.66 -10.86
N PHE A 63 -4.71 -6.25 -11.24
CA PHE A 63 -4.46 -5.58 -12.50
C PHE A 63 -4.94 -6.42 -13.69
N GLY A 64 -5.62 -5.78 -14.63
CA GLY A 64 -6.23 -6.46 -15.77
C GLY A 64 -7.56 -7.15 -15.47
N SER A 65 -8.08 -7.09 -14.23
CA SER A 65 -9.43 -7.53 -13.92
C SER A 65 -10.48 -6.77 -14.74
N GLN A 66 -11.52 -7.49 -15.18
CA GLN A 66 -12.68 -6.88 -15.85
C GLN A 66 -13.67 -6.26 -14.84
N THR A 67 -13.53 -6.60 -13.56
CA THR A 67 -14.34 -6.04 -12.48
C THR A 67 -13.74 -4.72 -12.03
N ALA A 68 -14.57 -3.72 -11.76
CA ALA A 68 -14.09 -2.45 -11.22
C ALA A 68 -13.70 -2.57 -9.74
N SER A 69 -12.62 -1.91 -9.34
CA SER A 69 -12.33 -1.63 -7.92
C SER A 69 -13.46 -0.80 -7.30
N THR A 70 -13.60 -0.87 -5.97
CA THR A 70 -14.60 -0.05 -5.24
C THR A 70 -13.94 0.86 -4.23
N LEU A 71 -14.60 1.98 -3.94
CA LEU A 71 -14.32 2.89 -2.84
C LEU A 71 -15.65 3.21 -2.15
N GLU A 72 -15.74 2.89 -0.86
CA GLU A 72 -16.96 3.02 -0.07
C GLU A 72 -16.68 3.85 1.17
N PHE A 73 -17.61 4.72 1.54
CA PHE A 73 -17.55 5.56 2.73
C PHE A 73 -18.68 5.18 3.69
N TYR A 74 -18.40 5.23 4.98
CA TYR A 74 -19.34 4.80 6.01
C TYR A 74 -19.46 5.84 7.13
N ASP A 75 -20.69 6.03 7.61
CA ASP A 75 -21.00 6.78 8.83
C ASP A 75 -20.65 5.98 10.11
N ARG A 76 -20.49 4.67 9.97
CA ARG A 76 -19.98 3.73 10.98
C ARG A 76 -19.20 2.62 10.30
N ALA A 77 -18.04 2.28 10.86
CA ALA A 77 -17.27 1.12 10.37
C ALA A 77 -18.12 -0.17 10.38
N PRO A 78 -18.14 -0.93 9.26
CA PRO A 78 -18.70 -2.27 9.22
C PRO A 78 -18.18 -3.16 10.36
N GLN A 79 -19.02 -4.10 10.81
CA GLN A 79 -18.59 -5.08 11.82
C GLN A 79 -17.57 -6.03 11.21
N ILE A 80 -16.45 -6.19 11.91
CA ILE A 80 -15.35 -7.09 11.54
C ILE A 80 -15.48 -8.34 12.39
N ASP A 81 -15.54 -9.50 11.76
CA ASP A 81 -15.45 -10.77 12.48
C ASP A 81 -14.00 -11.01 12.91
N LYS A 82 -13.72 -10.83 14.20
CA LYS A 82 -12.37 -11.00 14.75
C LYS A 82 -11.88 -12.45 14.75
N HIS A 83 -12.75 -13.40 14.45
CA HIS A 83 -12.39 -14.82 14.33
C HIS A 83 -12.06 -15.23 12.89
N ASP A 84 -12.20 -14.32 11.93
CA ASP A 84 -11.83 -14.56 10.54
C ASP A 84 -10.32 -14.39 10.36
N ASN A 85 -9.64 -15.52 10.10
CA ASN A 85 -8.19 -15.56 9.91
C ASN A 85 -7.72 -14.85 8.63
N SER A 86 -8.62 -14.43 7.75
CA SER A 86 -8.29 -13.60 6.58
C SER A 86 -8.11 -12.11 6.93
N ILE A 87 -8.39 -11.73 8.19
CA ILE A 87 -8.40 -10.35 8.64
C ILE A 87 -7.14 -10.01 9.41
N ILE A 88 -6.47 -8.95 8.98
CA ILE A 88 -5.29 -8.38 9.63
C ILE A 88 -5.66 -6.97 10.10
N MET A 89 -5.51 -6.70 11.39
CA MET A 89 -5.80 -5.39 11.99
C MET A 89 -4.49 -4.73 12.42
N VAL A 90 -4.21 -3.54 11.91
CA VAL A 90 -2.99 -2.79 12.16
C VAL A 90 -3.34 -1.44 12.77
N PRO A 91 -2.86 -1.13 13.98
CA PRO A 91 -3.02 0.20 14.56
C PRO A 91 -2.38 1.28 13.68
N LEU A 92 -3.11 2.37 13.50
CA LEU A 92 -2.58 3.58 12.89
C LEU A 92 -1.84 4.41 13.94
N ARG A 93 -0.79 5.09 13.50
CA ARG A 93 -0.02 6.00 14.33
C ARG A 93 -0.02 7.42 13.80
N GLU A 94 0.13 8.35 14.74
CA GLU A 94 0.27 9.75 14.44
C GLU A 94 1.74 10.14 14.30
N ASN A 95 2.02 10.95 13.27
CA ASN A 95 3.28 11.62 13.07
C ASN A 95 3.01 13.13 13.04
N SER A 96 3.56 13.87 14.00
CA SER A 96 3.31 15.31 14.13
C SER A 96 3.90 16.16 13.00
N GLY A 97 4.95 15.67 12.32
CA GLY A 97 5.52 16.34 11.14
C GLY A 97 4.65 16.18 9.90
N TYR A 98 3.95 15.04 9.78
CA TYR A 98 3.11 14.70 8.62
C TYR A 98 1.73 14.19 9.07
N PRO A 99 0.91 15.03 9.72
CA PRO A 99 -0.33 14.60 10.38
C PRO A 99 -1.41 14.10 9.43
N ASN A 100 -1.26 14.36 8.13
CA ASN A 100 -2.24 14.01 7.09
C ASN A 100 -2.08 12.59 6.55
N TYR A 101 -0.99 11.88 6.86
CA TYR A 101 -0.78 10.50 6.42
C TYR A 101 -1.30 9.48 7.45
N TYR A 102 -1.60 8.28 6.97
CA TYR A 102 -1.90 7.12 7.82
C TYR A 102 -0.62 6.30 7.98
N PHE A 103 0.07 6.48 9.11
CA PHE A 103 1.26 5.70 9.40
C PHE A 103 0.89 4.36 10.04
N LEU A 104 1.60 3.32 9.63
CA LEU A 104 1.41 1.96 10.11
C LEU A 104 2.43 1.62 11.18
N GLN A 105 2.01 0.80 12.13
CA GLN A 105 2.92 0.16 13.07
C GLN A 105 3.59 -1.05 12.40
N PHE A 106 4.74 -0.83 11.76
CA PHE A 106 5.46 -1.80 10.95
C PHE A 106 6.60 -2.47 11.73
N VAL A 107 6.79 -3.77 11.54
CA VAL A 107 7.86 -4.56 12.17
C VAL A 107 9.00 -4.84 11.21
N GLY A 108 8.68 -5.21 9.97
CA GLY A 108 9.70 -5.57 8.98
C GLY A 108 9.16 -6.39 7.82
N ILE A 109 10.09 -6.91 7.03
CA ILE A 109 9.83 -7.75 5.86
C ILE A 109 10.51 -9.09 6.10
N SER A 110 9.88 -10.20 5.70
CA SER A 110 10.55 -11.50 5.64
C SER A 110 10.61 -12.03 4.21
N ILE A 111 11.66 -12.82 3.94
CA ILE A 111 11.83 -13.58 2.69
C ILE A 111 11.95 -15.06 3.08
N ASN A 112 11.15 -15.93 2.46
CA ASN A 112 11.09 -17.37 2.78
C ASN A 112 10.90 -17.65 4.28
N GLY A 113 10.16 -16.79 4.97
CA GLY A 113 9.90 -16.89 6.41
C GLY A 113 11.02 -16.33 7.32
N PHE A 114 12.15 -15.89 6.76
CA PHE A 114 13.25 -15.29 7.52
C PHE A 114 13.14 -13.76 7.51
N MET A 115 13.05 -13.15 8.70
CA MET A 115 13.00 -11.69 8.84
C MET A 115 14.31 -11.07 8.34
N LEU A 116 14.21 -9.97 7.58
CA LEU A 116 15.39 -9.22 7.15
C LEU A 116 16.09 -8.57 8.34
N ASP A 117 17.42 -8.58 8.31
CA ASP A 117 18.25 -7.88 9.29
C ASP A 117 18.32 -6.38 8.96
N VAL A 118 17.22 -5.68 9.23
CA VAL A 118 17.10 -4.23 9.08
C VAL A 118 16.83 -3.64 10.46
N LYS A 119 17.58 -2.60 10.84
CA LYS A 119 17.38 -1.93 12.12
C LYS A 119 15.97 -1.38 12.22
N SER A 120 15.31 -1.58 13.36
CA SER A 120 13.96 -1.09 13.61
C SER A 120 13.81 0.43 13.42
N SER A 121 14.89 1.20 13.62
CA SER A 121 14.91 2.64 13.38
C SER A 121 14.64 3.04 11.93
N VAL A 122 14.94 2.16 10.95
CA VAL A 122 14.67 2.41 9.52
C VAL A 122 13.17 2.46 9.23
N TRP A 123 12.36 1.74 10.02
CA TRP A 123 10.90 1.75 9.91
C TRP A 123 10.25 2.87 10.75
N GLY A 124 11.02 3.53 11.61
CA GLY A 124 10.55 4.60 12.49
C GLY A 124 10.51 5.97 11.81
N TYR A 125 9.98 6.96 12.51
CA TYR A 125 9.82 8.33 11.97
C TYR A 125 11.12 9.11 11.78
N GLY A 126 12.26 8.59 12.26
CA GLY A 126 13.51 9.35 12.28
C GLY A 126 13.45 10.54 13.25
N LEU A 127 14.52 11.34 13.30
CA LEU A 127 14.62 12.50 14.19
C LEU A 127 13.82 13.71 13.68
N ASN A 128 13.62 13.80 12.37
CA ASN A 128 12.93 14.93 11.72
C ASN A 128 11.48 14.59 11.33
N TYR A 129 10.96 13.44 11.80
CA TYR A 129 9.63 12.93 11.46
C TYR A 129 9.41 12.60 9.98
N ASP A 130 10.47 12.51 9.17
CA ASP A 130 10.49 12.29 7.73
C ASP A 130 10.52 10.81 7.32
N GLY A 131 10.61 9.90 8.28
CA GLY A 131 10.52 8.45 8.07
C GLY A 131 9.15 7.86 8.39
N GLY A 132 9.09 6.54 8.51
CA GLY A 132 7.89 5.78 8.85
C GLY A 132 7.41 4.89 7.72
N VAL A 133 6.25 4.27 7.91
CA VAL A 133 5.64 3.38 6.91
C VAL A 133 4.22 3.83 6.63
N ILE A 134 3.89 4.03 5.35
CA ILE A 134 2.54 4.42 4.89
C ILE A 134 2.06 3.49 3.79
N LEU A 135 0.74 3.49 3.56
CA LEU A 135 0.16 3.01 2.30
C LEU A 135 -0.03 4.18 1.34
N ASP A 136 0.30 3.97 0.07
CA ASP A 136 -0.05 4.89 -1.00
C ASP A 136 -0.58 4.11 -2.21
N ILE A 137 -1.89 4.16 -2.40
CA ILE A 137 -2.55 3.54 -3.56
C ILE A 137 -2.27 4.30 -4.87
N GLY A 138 -1.68 5.50 -4.82
CA GLY A 138 -1.19 6.23 -5.98
C GLY A 138 0.17 5.72 -6.48
N SER A 139 0.90 4.98 -5.65
CA SER A 139 2.16 4.32 -6.00
C SER A 139 1.90 2.90 -6.47
N ILE A 140 2.46 2.47 -7.61
CA ILE A 140 2.32 1.08 -8.08
C ILE A 140 3.18 0.15 -7.21
N ALA A 141 4.48 0.45 -7.14
CA ALA A 141 5.48 -0.35 -6.45
C ALA A 141 5.63 0.09 -4.99
N THR A 142 6.25 -0.79 -4.19
CA THR A 142 6.65 -0.46 -2.83
C THR A 142 8.05 0.17 -2.85
N TYR A 143 8.19 1.32 -2.21
CA TYR A 143 9.47 2.02 -2.08
C TYR A 143 10.04 1.81 -0.68
N LEU A 144 11.29 1.37 -0.62
CA LEU A 144 12.01 1.11 0.63
C LEU A 144 13.15 2.13 0.79
N PRO A 145 13.42 2.63 2.02
CA PRO A 145 14.63 3.40 2.29
C PRO A 145 15.88 2.61 1.86
N SER A 146 16.91 3.31 1.39
CA SER A 146 18.11 2.67 0.80
C SER A 146 18.75 1.60 1.69
N GLU A 147 18.79 1.80 3.02
CA GLU A 147 19.29 0.79 3.95
C GLU A 147 18.48 -0.52 3.87
N ALA A 148 17.15 -0.42 3.92
CA ALA A 148 16.26 -1.58 3.82
C ALA A 148 16.28 -2.21 2.43
N TYR A 149 16.26 -1.40 1.37
CA TYR A 149 16.25 -1.91 0.00
C TYR A 149 17.52 -2.71 -0.33
N ASN A 150 18.68 -2.24 0.12
CA ASN A 150 19.94 -2.95 -0.11
C ASN A 150 19.96 -4.32 0.57
N VAL A 151 19.47 -4.42 1.80
CA VAL A 151 19.32 -5.72 2.49
C VAL A 151 18.33 -6.62 1.74
N PHE A 152 17.15 -6.10 1.39
CA PHE A 152 16.14 -6.84 0.62
C PHE A 152 16.70 -7.40 -0.69
N LYS A 153 17.36 -6.55 -1.49
CA LYS A 153 17.97 -6.91 -2.77
C LYS A 153 19.04 -7.98 -2.62
N LEU A 154 19.89 -7.88 -1.60
CA LEU A 154 20.92 -8.88 -1.32
C LEU A 154 20.32 -10.23 -0.91
N GLU A 155 19.30 -10.24 -0.06
CA GLU A 155 18.64 -11.48 0.36
C GLU A 155 17.88 -12.16 -0.79
N ILE A 156 17.16 -11.41 -1.64
CA ILE A 156 16.53 -11.97 -2.85
C ILE A 156 17.57 -12.64 -3.75
N ARG A 157 18.71 -11.98 -4.00
CA ARG A 157 19.79 -12.50 -4.86
C ARG A 157 20.46 -13.77 -4.33
N LYS A 158 20.27 -14.13 -3.06
CA LYS A 158 20.74 -15.40 -2.50
C LYS A 158 19.77 -16.55 -2.81
N VAL A 159 18.50 -16.25 -3.05
CA VAL A 159 17.42 -17.26 -3.17
C VAL A 159 16.82 -17.33 -4.58
N ASP A 160 17.20 -16.44 -5.50
CA ASP A 160 16.73 -16.39 -6.89
C ASP A 160 17.52 -17.28 -7.87
N HIS A 161 18.34 -18.21 -7.38
CA HIS A 161 19.29 -19.00 -8.19
C HIS A 161 18.65 -19.85 -9.31
N ASN A 162 17.36 -20.18 -9.19
CA ASN A 162 16.62 -20.93 -10.20
C ASN A 162 15.83 -20.03 -11.18
N LEU A 163 15.88 -18.71 -10.99
CA LEU A 163 15.24 -17.75 -11.87
C LEU A 163 16.24 -17.25 -12.91
N THR A 164 15.79 -17.12 -14.16
CA THR A 164 16.61 -16.49 -15.20
C THR A 164 16.49 -14.99 -15.06
N ARG A 165 17.57 -14.32 -14.63
CA ARG A 165 17.59 -12.86 -14.47
C ARG A 165 17.54 -12.14 -15.82
N GLU A 166 16.78 -11.06 -15.87
CA GLU A 166 16.66 -10.16 -17.02
C GLU A 166 17.23 -8.78 -16.68
N GLN A 167 17.34 -7.91 -17.69
CA GLN A 167 17.75 -6.53 -17.46
C GLN A 167 16.74 -5.78 -16.58
N ALA A 168 17.25 -4.88 -15.74
CA ALA A 168 16.41 -3.98 -14.95
C ALA A 168 15.50 -3.13 -15.87
N HIS A 169 14.27 -2.90 -15.43
CA HIS A 169 13.29 -2.08 -16.13
C HIS A 169 13.00 -0.82 -15.31
N GLU A 170 13.41 0.35 -15.82
CA GLU A 170 13.34 1.62 -15.09
C GLU A 170 14.01 1.51 -13.70
N ASP A 171 13.26 1.76 -12.62
CA ASP A 171 13.76 1.66 -11.23
C ASP A 171 13.58 0.25 -10.62
N LEU A 172 13.06 -0.72 -11.36
CA LEU A 172 12.89 -2.11 -10.91
C LEU A 172 14.15 -2.93 -11.23
N GLU A 173 14.96 -3.22 -10.21
CA GLU A 173 16.27 -3.90 -10.39
C GLU A 173 16.20 -5.44 -10.40
N LEU A 174 15.12 -6.04 -9.88
CA LEU A 174 14.99 -7.48 -9.67
C LEU A 174 14.02 -8.08 -10.67
N CYS A 175 14.48 -8.21 -11.92
CA CYS A 175 13.71 -8.70 -13.05
C CYS A 175 14.14 -10.09 -13.51
N TYR A 176 13.18 -10.87 -14.01
CA TYR A 176 13.35 -12.25 -14.41
C TYR A 176 12.51 -12.55 -15.66
N LYS A 177 12.95 -13.56 -16.40
CA LYS A 177 12.18 -14.12 -17.51
C LYS A 177 10.88 -14.69 -16.97
N ASP A 178 9.76 -14.27 -17.53
CA ASP A 178 8.45 -14.76 -17.17
C ASP A 178 8.26 -16.20 -17.67
N ASP A 179 8.09 -17.10 -16.73
CA ASP A 179 7.90 -18.52 -16.98
C ASP A 179 6.95 -19.09 -15.92
N SER A 180 5.95 -19.86 -16.34
CA SER A 180 4.95 -20.45 -15.46
C SER A 180 5.51 -21.48 -14.48
N PHE A 181 6.72 -22.00 -14.72
CA PHE A 181 7.42 -22.93 -13.83
C PHE A 181 8.30 -22.22 -12.80
N ASN A 182 8.43 -20.89 -12.85
CA ASN A 182 9.19 -20.13 -11.87
C ASN A 182 8.58 -20.27 -10.47
N VAL A 183 9.45 -20.55 -9.49
CA VAL A 183 9.11 -20.52 -8.07
C VAL A 183 9.81 -19.32 -7.46
N TYR A 184 9.06 -18.25 -7.22
CA TYR A 184 9.58 -17.03 -6.62
C TYR A 184 9.72 -17.18 -5.09
N PRO A 185 10.65 -16.45 -4.46
CA PRO A 185 10.75 -16.39 -3.00
C PRO A 185 9.44 -15.90 -2.38
N SER A 186 9.03 -16.46 -1.25
CA SER A 186 7.89 -15.91 -0.52
C SER A 186 8.31 -14.62 0.18
N ILE A 187 7.45 -13.60 0.16
CA ILE A 187 7.70 -12.31 0.80
C ILE A 187 6.48 -11.96 1.64
N ALA A 188 6.71 -11.50 2.87
CA ALA A 188 5.65 -11.06 3.77
C ALA A 188 5.99 -9.72 4.43
N LEU A 189 4.96 -8.89 4.60
CA LEU A 189 5.00 -7.65 5.38
C LEU A 189 4.50 -7.92 6.79
N HIS A 190 5.24 -7.48 7.81
CA HIS A 190 4.92 -7.73 9.21
C HIS A 190 4.54 -6.44 9.91
N PHE A 191 3.42 -6.46 10.62
CA PHE A 191 2.88 -5.32 11.35
C PHE A 191 2.67 -5.69 12.81
N GLU A 192 2.81 -4.75 13.75
CA GLU A 192 2.52 -5.05 15.15
C GLU A 192 1.03 -5.37 15.31
N ASN A 193 0.76 -6.44 16.03
CA ASN A 193 -0.59 -6.84 16.35
C ASN A 193 -1.04 -6.07 17.59
N GLY A 194 -2.06 -5.22 17.48
CA GLY A 194 -2.54 -4.33 18.54
C GLY A 194 -3.21 -5.00 19.76
N ASN A 195 -2.67 -6.13 20.25
CA ASN A 195 -3.15 -7.07 21.29
C ASN A 195 -4.09 -8.20 20.82
N VAL A 196 -3.54 -9.21 20.14
CA VAL A 196 -4.05 -10.59 20.22
C VAL A 196 -3.03 -11.41 21.01
N ALA A 197 -3.47 -12.04 22.09
CA ALA A 197 -2.59 -12.79 22.97
C ALA A 197 -1.95 -13.99 22.22
N GLY A 198 -0.62 -13.97 22.07
CA GLY A 198 0.16 -15.11 21.59
C GLY A 198 1.13 -14.84 20.43
N GLU A 199 0.94 -13.75 19.68
CA GLU A 199 1.82 -13.36 18.56
C GLU A 199 2.23 -11.89 18.66
N ASN A 200 3.53 -11.60 18.47
CA ASN A 200 4.06 -10.23 18.58
C ASN A 200 3.70 -9.36 17.36
N PHE A 201 3.34 -9.98 16.23
CA PHE A 201 3.04 -9.29 14.97
C PHE A 201 2.13 -10.17 14.09
N VAL A 202 1.46 -9.53 13.13
CA VAL A 202 0.65 -10.15 12.09
C VAL A 202 1.35 -10.02 10.74
N SER A 203 1.17 -11.03 9.88
CA SER A 203 1.87 -11.12 8.60
C SER A 203 0.90 -11.03 7.42
N PHE A 204 1.15 -10.09 6.52
CA PHE A 204 0.53 -10.04 5.21
C PHE A 204 1.43 -10.78 4.21
N ASN A 205 1.06 -12.03 3.89
CA ASN A 205 1.80 -12.86 2.94
C ASN A 205 1.36 -12.53 1.51
N MET A 206 2.33 -12.21 0.65
CA MET A 206 2.05 -11.83 -0.72
C MET A 206 2.06 -13.04 -1.66
N ASN A 207 1.12 -13.06 -2.60
CA ASN A 207 1.13 -13.98 -3.74
C ASN A 207 1.94 -13.39 -4.93
N ASN A 208 2.05 -14.14 -6.02
CA ASN A 208 2.83 -13.73 -7.19
C ASN A 208 2.31 -12.43 -7.83
N ASP A 209 0.98 -12.27 -7.94
CA ASP A 209 0.38 -11.05 -8.51
C ASP A 209 0.69 -9.82 -7.64
N GLN A 210 0.77 -10.00 -6.32
CA GLN A 210 1.08 -8.93 -5.37
C GLN A 210 2.57 -8.58 -5.32
N MET A 211 3.47 -9.50 -5.65
CA MET A 211 4.91 -9.28 -5.60
C MET A 211 5.54 -8.92 -6.96
N LEU A 212 4.90 -9.29 -8.07
CA LEU A 212 5.44 -9.13 -9.43
C LEU A 212 4.69 -8.08 -10.23
N LEU A 213 5.44 -7.36 -11.06
CA LEU A 213 4.93 -6.53 -12.15
C LEU A 213 5.40 -7.12 -13.47
N ARG A 214 4.47 -7.31 -14.41
CA ARG A 214 4.81 -7.63 -15.79
C ARG A 214 5.12 -6.34 -16.52
N VAL A 215 6.38 -6.12 -16.82
CA VAL A 215 6.88 -4.86 -17.41
C VAL A 215 6.92 -4.92 -18.93
N ASP A 216 7.17 -6.12 -19.48
CA ASP A 216 7.25 -6.38 -20.92
C ASP A 216 6.77 -7.79 -21.25
N GLU A 217 6.62 -8.09 -22.55
CA GLU A 217 6.36 -9.46 -23.00
C GLU A 217 7.50 -10.39 -22.57
N GLY A 218 7.18 -11.39 -21.75
CA GLY A 218 8.16 -12.36 -21.26
C GLY A 218 9.06 -11.88 -20.12
N THR A 219 8.81 -10.72 -19.52
CA THR A 219 9.59 -10.20 -18.37
C THR A 219 8.70 -9.77 -17.21
N VAL A 220 9.07 -10.21 -16.01
CA VAL A 220 8.45 -9.79 -14.75
C VAL A 220 9.52 -9.28 -13.78
N CYS A 221 9.17 -8.30 -12.95
CA CYS A 221 10.06 -7.75 -11.93
C CYS A 221 9.38 -7.74 -10.57
N LEU A 222 10.15 -7.91 -9.49
CA LEU A 222 9.64 -7.66 -8.15
C LEU A 222 9.27 -6.19 -7.99
N SER A 223 8.06 -5.91 -7.49
CA SER A 223 7.49 -4.56 -7.33
C SER A 223 8.04 -3.80 -6.11
N PHE A 224 9.36 -3.84 -5.92
CA PHE A 224 10.09 -3.16 -4.85
C PHE A 224 11.19 -2.28 -5.45
N VAL A 225 11.23 -1.02 -5.02
CA VAL A 225 12.12 0.02 -5.54
C VAL A 225 12.88 0.71 -4.41
N GLU A 226 14.10 1.16 -4.71
CA GLU A 226 14.86 2.03 -3.80
C GLU A 226 14.24 3.43 -3.73
N GLY A 227 13.92 3.89 -2.52
CA GLY A 227 13.34 5.23 -2.28
C GLY A 227 14.31 6.40 -2.48
N LYS A 228 15.60 6.13 -2.75
CA LYS A 228 16.74 7.03 -3.02
C LYS A 228 16.90 8.22 -2.06
N ASP A 229 15.99 9.18 -2.12
CA ASP A 229 16.03 10.45 -1.37
C ASP A 229 14.94 10.54 -0.27
N SER A 230 14.28 9.43 0.03
CA SER A 230 13.22 9.34 1.03
C SER A 230 13.55 8.34 2.14
N ASN A 231 13.32 8.76 3.39
CA ASN A 231 13.37 7.90 4.57
C ASN A 231 12.04 7.16 4.81
N LEU A 232 11.03 7.41 3.98
CA LEU A 232 9.71 6.82 4.08
C LEU A 232 9.66 5.46 3.37
N THR A 233 9.09 4.46 4.03
CA THR A 233 8.62 3.24 3.36
C THR A 233 7.21 3.49 2.85
N VAL A 234 7.01 3.29 1.55
CA VAL A 234 5.71 3.46 0.90
C VAL A 234 5.27 2.10 0.37
N ILE A 235 4.22 1.53 0.95
CA ILE A 235 3.60 0.30 0.45
C ILE A 235 2.65 0.67 -0.69
N GLY A 236 2.97 0.21 -1.90
CA GLY A 236 2.24 0.50 -3.12
C GLY A 236 1.04 -0.39 -3.36
N SER A 237 0.22 -0.01 -4.35
CA SER A 237 -1.00 -0.69 -4.74
C SER A 237 -0.80 -2.10 -5.30
N ASN A 238 0.35 -2.43 -5.92
CA ASN A 238 0.60 -3.79 -6.45
C ASN A 238 0.50 -4.84 -5.34
N GLN A 239 1.12 -4.56 -4.18
CA GLN A 239 1.08 -5.46 -3.03
C GLN A 239 -0.31 -5.64 -2.43
N LEU A 240 -1.25 -4.74 -2.74
CA LEU A 240 -2.58 -4.69 -2.12
C LEU A 240 -3.68 -5.25 -3.04
N GLN A 241 -3.31 -5.76 -4.22
CA GLN A 241 -4.23 -6.42 -5.14
C GLN A 241 -4.98 -7.58 -4.48
N GLY A 242 -6.23 -7.79 -4.87
CA GLY A 242 -7.14 -8.81 -4.32
C GLY A 242 -7.53 -8.59 -2.86
N THR A 243 -7.15 -7.45 -2.26
CA THR A 243 -7.35 -7.19 -0.83
C THR A 243 -8.32 -6.04 -0.62
N GLN A 244 -9.30 -6.25 0.25
CA GLN A 244 -10.12 -5.16 0.76
C GLN A 244 -9.38 -4.46 1.90
N LEU A 245 -9.17 -3.16 1.77
CA LEU A 245 -8.54 -2.32 2.79
C LEU A 245 -9.60 -1.43 3.40
N MET A 246 -9.74 -1.43 4.72
CA MET A 246 -10.65 -0.54 5.42
C MET A 246 -9.91 0.27 6.48
N ILE A 247 -10.14 1.57 6.49
CA ILE A 247 -9.64 2.48 7.52
C ILE A 247 -10.82 2.86 8.40
N ASP A 248 -10.78 2.46 9.68
CA ASP A 248 -11.70 2.92 10.72
C ASP A 248 -11.07 4.14 11.40
N LEU A 249 -11.58 5.33 11.05
CA LEU A 249 -11.06 6.61 11.50
C LEU A 249 -11.43 6.91 12.97
N VAL A 250 -12.39 6.18 13.54
CA VAL A 250 -12.78 6.35 14.94
C VAL A 250 -11.88 5.53 15.84
N LYS A 251 -11.56 4.31 15.41
CA LYS A 251 -10.66 3.41 16.16
C LYS A 251 -9.19 3.58 15.82
N GLU A 252 -8.87 4.34 14.77
CA GLU A 252 -7.51 4.54 14.26
C GLU A 252 -6.83 3.21 13.94
N ILE A 253 -7.53 2.39 13.13
CA ILE A 253 -7.02 1.10 12.66
C ILE A 253 -7.19 0.97 11.16
N LEU A 254 -6.22 0.32 10.54
CA LEU A 254 -6.30 -0.22 9.20
C LEU A 254 -6.61 -1.71 9.28
N VAL A 255 -7.48 -2.17 8.39
CA VAL A 255 -7.93 -3.56 8.32
C VAL A 255 -7.70 -4.07 6.91
N PHE A 256 -6.91 -5.12 6.77
CA PHE A 256 -6.77 -5.87 5.53
C PHE A 256 -7.70 -7.07 5.62
N ILE A 257 -8.47 -7.31 4.56
CA ILE A 257 -9.24 -8.54 4.40
C ILE A 257 -8.80 -9.20 3.11
N HIS A 258 -8.03 -10.27 3.26
CA HIS A 258 -7.36 -10.93 2.14
C HIS A 258 -8.37 -11.68 1.25
N ASN A 259 -8.14 -11.66 -0.07
CA ASN A 259 -8.97 -12.33 -1.09
C ASN A 259 -10.46 -11.97 -0.99
N LYS A 260 -10.75 -10.70 -0.68
CA LYS A 260 -12.11 -10.19 -0.53
C LYS A 260 -12.43 -9.07 -1.53
N CYS A 261 -11.87 -9.24 -2.73
CA CYS A 261 -12.20 -8.58 -3.98
C CYS A 261 -12.36 -9.68 -5.05
#